data_AF-A0A7Z8QK24-F1
#
_entry.id   AF-A0A7Z8QK24-F1
#
_cell.length_a   1.000
_cell.length_b   1.000
_cell.length_c   1.000
_cell.angle_alpha   90.00
_cell.angle_beta   90.00
_cell.angle_gamma   90.00
#
_symmetry.space_group_name_H-M   'P 1'
#
loop_
_entity.id
_entity.type
_entity.pdbx_description
1 polymer ?
#
loop_
_entity_poly.entity_id
_entity_poly.type
_entity_poly.pdbx_seq_one_letter_code
_entity_poly.pdbx_strand_id
1 'polypeptide(L)'
;SNVVKMKYEEIQNDYQTYWSVVKDDASPPALIANCMRNIIEYFFNFVQKKDFNNVFQKPALSGDMYQAFSRYMNRESHSLGQNIFDIKEFDYSIFKDGLRLLFEECGYSDHYKVMIK
;
A
#
# COMPACT_ATOMS: atom_id res chain seq x y z
N SER A 1 -22.79 15.44 21.20
CA SER A 1 -21.37 15.07 21.04
C SER A 1 -20.81 14.61 22.36
N ASN A 2 -20.23 13.41 22.42
CA ASN A 2 -19.51 12.91 23.60
C ASN A 2 -18.02 12.91 23.28
N VAL A 3 -17.23 13.56 24.12
CA VAL A 3 -15.77 13.48 24.05
C VAL A 3 -15.37 12.28 24.88
N VAL A 4 -14.81 11.25 24.24
CA VAL A 4 -14.37 10.01 24.90
C VAL A 4 -12.87 10.08 25.13
N LYS A 5 -12.41 9.58 26.28
CA LYS A 5 -11.00 9.56 26.63
C LYS A 5 -10.29 8.44 25.84
N MET A 6 -9.35 8.82 24.97
CA MET A 6 -8.57 7.88 24.16
C MET A 6 -7.59 7.08 25.03
N LYS A 7 -7.50 5.78 24.81
CA LYS A 7 -6.51 4.91 25.45
C LYS A 7 -5.18 4.99 24.73
N TYR A 8 -4.09 4.78 25.45
CA TYR A 8 -2.75 4.77 24.85
C TYR A 8 -2.60 3.69 23.78
N GLU A 9 -3.26 2.53 23.93
CA GLU A 9 -3.24 1.45 22.93
C GLU A 9 -3.98 1.80 21.63
N GLU A 10 -4.83 2.84 21.65
CA GLU A 10 -5.55 3.34 20.47
C GLU A 10 -4.66 4.28 19.62
N ILE A 11 -3.50 4.69 20.13
CA ILE A 11 -2.51 5.49 19.40
C ILE A 11 -1.69 4.56 18.49
N GLN A 12 -2.20 4.32 17.28
CA GLN A 12 -1.48 3.63 16.23
C GLN A 12 -0.36 4.52 15.69
N ASN A 13 0.83 3.95 15.45
CA ASN A 13 1.86 4.67 14.69
C ASN A 13 1.43 4.76 13.21
N ASP A 14 2.02 5.70 12.46
CA ASP A 14 1.64 5.96 11.07
C ASP A 14 1.66 4.70 10.19
N TYR A 15 2.60 3.79 10.44
CA TYR A 15 2.69 2.52 9.72
C TYR A 15 1.46 1.64 9.94
N GLN A 16 1.04 1.46 11.20
CA GLN A 16 -0.18 0.69 11.54
C GLN A 16 -1.44 1.36 10.99
N THR A 17 -1.49 2.69 10.99
CA THR A 17 -2.59 3.46 10.41
C THR A 17 -2.73 3.18 8.92
N TYR A 18 -1.63 3.10 8.15
CA TYR A 18 -1.70 2.77 6.73
C TYR A 18 -2.32 1.39 6.48
N TRP A 19 -1.94 0.37 7.26
CA TRP A 19 -2.53 -0.96 7.15
C TRP A 19 -4.01 -0.97 7.52
N SER A 20 -4.40 -0.19 8.51
CA SER A 20 -5.81 -0.05 8.91
C SER A 20 -6.66 0.53 7.77
N VAL A 21 -6.16 1.53 7.05
CA VAL A 21 -6.83 2.09 5.86
C VAL A 21 -6.89 1.08 4.71
N VAL A 22 -5.80 0.35 4.44
CA VAL A 22 -5.78 -0.65 3.35
C VAL A 22 -6.78 -1.80 3.59
N LYS A 23 -7.08 -2.11 4.85
CA LYS A 23 -8.09 -3.13 5.20
C LYS A 23 -9.52 -2.67 4.98
N ASP A 24 -9.77 -1.37 5.00
CA ASP A 24 -11.10 -0.78 4.84
C ASP A 24 -11.38 -0.46 3.36
N ASP A 25 -12.21 -1.26 2.71
CA ASP A 25 -12.59 -1.08 1.30
C ASP A 25 -13.56 0.10 1.07
N ALA A 26 -14.15 0.64 2.14
CA ALA A 26 -14.98 1.84 2.09
C ALA A 26 -14.15 3.13 2.08
N SER A 27 -12.85 3.05 2.39
CA SER A 27 -11.94 4.19 2.34
C SER A 27 -11.78 4.71 0.89
N PRO A 28 -11.51 6.02 0.70
CA PRO A 28 -11.35 6.57 -0.65
C PRO A 28 -10.25 5.85 -1.44
N PRO A 29 -10.48 5.45 -2.71
CA PRO A 29 -9.51 4.73 -3.54
C PRO A 29 -8.10 5.35 -3.57
N ALA A 30 -8.03 6.68 -3.72
CA ALA A 30 -6.77 7.40 -3.71
C ALA A 30 -6.04 7.32 -2.37
N LEU A 31 -6.79 7.32 -1.26
CA LEU A 31 -6.22 7.19 0.08
C LEU A 31 -5.68 5.77 0.29
N ILE A 32 -6.44 4.73 -0.10
CA ILE A 32 -6.00 3.34 -0.03
C ILE A 32 -4.70 3.15 -0.82
N ALA A 33 -4.67 3.59 -2.07
CA ALA A 33 -3.50 3.45 -2.92
C ALA A 33 -2.27 4.21 -2.38
N ASN A 34 -2.47 5.40 -1.79
CA ASN A 34 -1.42 6.15 -1.12
C ASN A 34 -0.90 5.41 0.15
N CYS A 35 -1.80 4.84 0.95
CA CYS A 35 -1.41 4.04 2.12
C CYS A 35 -0.65 2.78 1.73
N MET A 36 -1.05 2.08 0.66
CA MET A 36 -0.29 0.95 0.11
C MET A 36 1.13 1.36 -0.28
N ARG A 37 1.30 2.50 -0.96
CA ARG A 37 2.63 3.02 -1.28
C ARG A 37 3.44 3.29 -0.03
N ASN A 38 2.88 4.01 0.95
CA ASN A 38 3.59 4.33 2.19
C ASN A 38 3.98 3.07 2.97
N ILE A 39 3.17 2.02 2.94
CA ILE A 39 3.51 0.71 3.51
C ILE A 39 4.76 0.14 2.85
N ILE A 40 4.80 0.13 1.51
CA ILE A 40 5.91 -0.43 0.74
C ILE A 40 7.16 0.42 0.97
N GLU A 41 7.06 1.74 0.87
CA GLU A 41 8.16 2.66 1.06
C GLU A 41 8.74 2.53 2.48
N TYR A 42 7.90 2.56 3.50
CA TYR A 42 8.34 2.38 4.88
C TYR A 42 9.03 1.03 5.09
N PHE A 43 8.38 -0.06 4.68
CA PHE A 43 8.88 -1.40 4.94
C PHE A 43 10.18 -1.69 4.18
N PHE A 44 10.23 -1.42 2.87
CA PHE A 44 11.39 -1.77 2.07
C PHE A 44 12.56 -0.80 2.27
N ASN A 45 12.32 0.51 2.36
CA ASN A 45 13.41 1.48 2.50
C ASN A 45 13.93 1.57 3.94
N PHE A 46 13.04 1.62 4.94
CA PHE A 46 13.47 1.86 6.32
C PHE A 46 13.70 0.57 7.11
N VAL A 47 12.79 -0.40 7.02
CA VAL A 47 12.92 -1.66 7.78
C VAL A 47 13.93 -2.59 7.12
N GLN A 48 13.81 -2.82 5.81
CA GLN A 48 14.65 -3.78 5.08
C GLN A 48 15.90 -3.15 4.43
N LYS A 49 15.97 -1.82 4.31
CA LYS A 49 17.06 -1.08 3.63
C LYS A 49 17.33 -1.58 2.21
N LYS A 50 16.27 -1.92 1.49
CA LYS A 50 16.28 -2.34 0.08
C LYS A 50 15.89 -1.18 -0.81
N ASP A 51 16.47 -1.13 -2.02
CA ASP A 51 16.10 -0.13 -3.01
C ASP A 51 14.69 -0.40 -3.55
N PHE A 52 13.78 0.54 -3.30
CA PHE A 52 12.38 0.54 -3.75
C PHE A 52 12.23 0.23 -5.25
N ASN A 53 13.14 0.72 -6.10
CA ASN A 53 13.02 0.52 -7.54
C ASN A 53 13.16 -0.94 -7.96
N ASN A 54 13.93 -1.74 -7.19
CA ASN A 54 14.12 -3.16 -7.47
C ASN A 54 12.93 -4.01 -6.99
N VAL A 55 12.09 -3.47 -6.11
CA VAL A 55 10.97 -4.17 -5.49
C VAL A 55 9.84 -4.42 -6.51
N PHE A 56 9.66 -3.51 -7.47
CA PHE A 56 8.62 -3.64 -8.50
C PHE A 56 9.08 -4.26 -9.83
N GLN A 57 10.39 -4.51 -10.01
CA GLN A 57 10.92 -5.22 -11.18
C GLN A 57 10.74 -6.74 -11.03
N LYS A 58 9.52 -7.17 -10.71
CA LYS A 58 9.16 -8.59 -10.55
C LYS A 58 8.35 -9.06 -11.75
N PRO A 59 8.71 -10.19 -12.39
CA PRO A 59 7.93 -10.74 -13.49
C PRO A 59 6.46 -10.97 -13.12
N ALA A 60 6.19 -11.40 -11.88
CA ALA A 60 4.83 -11.64 -11.39
C ALA A 60 3.95 -10.37 -11.33
N LEU A 61 4.56 -9.19 -11.14
CA LEU A 61 3.88 -7.89 -11.12
C LEU A 61 3.85 -7.20 -12.50
N SER A 62 4.41 -7.84 -13.53
CA SER A 62 4.53 -7.30 -14.89
C SER A 62 3.34 -7.67 -15.79
N GLY A 63 2.39 -8.48 -15.30
CA GLY A 63 1.19 -8.84 -16.05
C GLY A 63 0.19 -7.68 -16.15
N ASP A 64 -0.63 -7.71 -17.21
CA ASP A 64 -1.64 -6.67 -17.52
C ASP A 64 -2.55 -6.35 -16.32
N MET A 65 -2.87 -7.38 -15.52
CA MET A 65 -3.70 -7.24 -14.31
C MET A 65 -3.12 -6.27 -13.28
N TYR A 66 -1.81 -6.31 -13.04
CA TYR A 66 -1.17 -5.49 -12.00
C TYR A 66 -0.53 -4.21 -12.56
N GLN A 67 -0.71 -3.93 -13.85
CA GLN A 67 -0.09 -2.77 -14.48
C GLN A 67 -0.50 -1.46 -13.81
N ALA A 68 -1.79 -1.30 -13.48
CA ALA A 68 -2.29 -0.13 -12.78
C ALA A 68 -1.69 0.00 -11.36
N PHE A 69 -1.63 -1.10 -10.61
CA PHE A 69 -0.98 -1.15 -9.29
C PHE A 69 0.50 -0.77 -9.39
N SER A 70 1.26 -1.42 -10.27
CA SER A 70 2.70 -1.20 -10.46
C SER A 70 3.01 0.24 -10.88
N ARG A 71 2.19 0.84 -11.76
CA ARG A 71 2.31 2.26 -12.12
C ARG A 71 2.05 3.17 -10.92
N TYR A 72 1.03 2.88 -10.12
CA TYR A 72 0.67 3.73 -8.99
C TYR A 72 1.75 3.72 -7.91
N MET A 73 2.28 2.54 -7.58
CA MET A 73 3.28 2.41 -6.51
C MET A 73 4.66 2.96 -6.90
N ASN A 74 5.05 2.89 -8.18
CA ASN A 74 6.33 3.42 -8.66
C ASN A 74 6.36 4.93 -8.93
N ARG A 75 5.25 5.65 -8.76
CA ARG A 75 5.23 7.10 -9.02
C ARG A 75 5.90 7.88 -7.90
N GLU A 76 6.73 8.87 -8.23
CA GLU A 76 7.18 9.86 -7.24
C GLU A 76 5.98 10.67 -6.71
N SER A 77 6.01 11.03 -5.42
CA SER A 77 4.90 11.66 -4.69
C SER A 77 4.56 13.10 -5.14
N HIS A 78 5.23 13.60 -6.19
CA HIS A 78 5.27 15.03 -6.51
C HIS A 78 4.59 15.48 -7.83
N SER A 79 3.71 14.69 -8.46
CA SER A 79 2.93 15.19 -9.62
C SER A 79 1.41 15.19 -9.39
N LEU A 80 0.87 16.39 -9.13
CA LEU A 80 -0.54 16.61 -8.79
C LEU A 80 -1.53 16.46 -9.98
N GLY A 81 -1.08 16.58 -11.23
CA GLY A 81 -1.96 16.63 -12.42
C GLY A 81 -2.32 15.29 -13.06
N GLN A 82 -1.55 14.22 -12.82
CA GLN A 82 -1.75 12.90 -13.44
C GLN A 82 -2.63 11.94 -12.61
N ASN A 83 -3.01 12.33 -11.39
CA ASN A 83 -3.72 11.46 -10.43
C ASN A 83 -5.15 11.06 -10.86
N ILE A 84 -5.79 11.80 -11.76
CA ILE A 84 -7.22 11.64 -12.04
C ILE A 84 -7.51 10.43 -12.94
N PHE A 85 -6.60 10.06 -13.84
CA PHE A 85 -6.83 8.95 -14.77
C PHE A 85 -6.60 7.58 -14.11
N ASP A 86 -5.57 7.44 -13.28
CA ASP A 86 -5.23 6.14 -12.66
C ASP A 86 -6.18 5.74 -11.52
N ILE A 87 -6.85 6.69 -10.87
CA ILE A 87 -7.92 6.39 -9.90
C ILE A 87 -9.11 5.70 -10.60
N LYS A 88 -9.36 5.97 -11.89
CA LYS A 88 -10.43 5.27 -12.62
C LYS A 88 -10.15 3.79 -12.83
N GLU A 89 -8.88 3.41 -12.82
CA GLU A 89 -8.42 2.02 -12.97
C GLU A 89 -8.18 1.35 -11.61
N PHE A 90 -8.52 2.03 -10.50
CA PHE A 90 -8.41 1.44 -9.18
C PHE A 90 -9.45 0.34 -9.00
N ASP A 91 -8.96 -0.87 -8.77
CA ASP A 91 -9.74 -2.00 -8.29
C ASP A 91 -9.15 -2.45 -6.95
N TYR A 92 -9.96 -2.39 -5.89
CA TYR A 92 -9.51 -2.71 -4.54
C TYR A 92 -8.95 -4.13 -4.44
N SER A 93 -9.59 -5.10 -5.09
CA SER A 93 -9.20 -6.51 -5.03
C SER A 93 -7.87 -6.72 -5.74
N ILE A 94 -7.71 -6.14 -6.93
CA ILE A 94 -6.46 -6.21 -7.71
C ILE A 94 -5.32 -5.52 -6.96
N PHE A 95 -5.55 -4.35 -6.37
CA PHE A 95 -4.51 -3.62 -5.65
C PHE A 95 -4.09 -4.33 -4.36
N LYS A 96 -5.05 -4.88 -3.61
CA LYS A 96 -4.79 -5.68 -2.41
C LYS A 96 -4.03 -6.96 -2.75
N ASP A 97 -4.37 -7.60 -3.86
CA ASP A 97 -3.68 -8.78 -4.35
C ASP A 97 -2.27 -8.46 -4.89
N GLY A 98 -2.11 -7.33 -5.59
CA GLY A 98 -0.80 -6.83 -6.01
C GLY A 98 0.12 -6.55 -4.82
N LEU A 99 -0.43 -5.96 -3.74
CA LEU A 99 0.31 -5.77 -2.49
C LEU A 99 0.71 -7.12 -1.86
N ARG A 100 -0.21 -8.10 -1.81
CA ARG A 100 0.08 -9.45 -1.32
C ARG A 100 1.22 -10.09 -2.11
N LEU A 101 1.08 -10.12 -3.43
CA LEU A 101 2.04 -10.72 -4.35
C LEU A 101 3.41 -10.05 -4.22
N LEU A 102 3.47 -8.73 -4.06
CA LEU A 102 4.72 -8.01 -3.86
C LEU A 102 5.48 -8.48 -2.62
N PHE A 103 4.78 -8.58 -1.49
CA PHE A 103 5.38 -9.06 -0.24
C PHE A 103 5.82 -10.52 -0.38
N GLU A 104 5.06 -11.36 -1.07
CA GLU A 104 5.41 -12.75 -1.35
C GLU A 104 6.67 -12.88 -2.20
N GLU A 105 6.73 -12.20 -3.34
CA GLU A 105 7.87 -12.20 -4.29
C GLU A 105 9.16 -11.60 -3.70
N CYS A 106 9.04 -10.88 -2.58
CA CYS A 106 10.16 -10.33 -1.83
C CYS A 106 10.55 -11.17 -0.60
N GLY A 107 9.82 -12.26 -0.31
CA GLY A 107 10.08 -13.15 0.83
C GLY A 107 9.51 -12.69 2.17
N TYR A 108 8.50 -11.82 2.15
CA TYR A 108 7.88 -11.22 3.35
C TYR A 108 6.38 -11.54 3.48
N SER A 109 5.95 -12.70 2.98
CA SER A 109 4.55 -13.16 3.05
C SER A 109 4.00 -13.15 4.47
N ASP A 110 4.80 -13.54 5.47
CA ASP A 110 4.34 -13.61 6.85
C ASP A 110 4.10 -12.24 7.46
N HIS A 111 4.90 -11.24 7.07
CA HIS A 111 4.65 -9.85 7.46
C HIS A 111 3.30 -9.37 6.90
N TYR A 112 3.04 -9.59 5.62
CA TYR A 112 1.76 -9.26 5.00
C TYR A 112 0.59 -9.95 5.73
N LYS A 113 0.69 -11.25 6.00
CA LYS A 113 -0.34 -12.02 6.71
C LYS A 113 -0.62 -11.50 8.12
N VAL A 114 0.39 -10.99 8.83
CA VAL A 114 0.19 -10.41 10.16
C VAL A 114 -0.52 -9.07 10.06
N MET A 115 -0.11 -8.22 9.12
CA MET A 115 -0.61 -6.85 9.03
C MET A 115 -1.99 -6.71 8.37
N ILE A 116 -2.34 -7.64 7.46
CA ILE A 116 -3.63 -7.61 6.76
C ILE A 116 -4.79 -8.22 7.58
N LYS A 117 -4.50 -8.85 8.72
CA LYS A 117 -5.50 -9.29 9.69
C LYS A 117 -6.25 -8.10 10.27
#